data_AF-A0A373FFD1-F1
#
_entry.id   AF-A0A373FFD1-F1
#
_cell.length_a   1.000
_cell.length_b   1.000
_cell.length_c   1.000
_cell.angle_alpha   90.00
_cell.angle_beta   90.00
_cell.angle_gamma   90.00
#
_symmetry.space_group_name_H-M   'P 1'
#
loop_
_entity.id
_entity.type
_entity.pdbx_description
1 polymer ?
#
loop_
_entity_poly.entity_id
_entity_poly.type
_entity_poly.pdbx_seq_one_letter_code
_entity_poly.pdbx_strand_id
1 'polypeptide(L)'
;MAPPESLRAFPPRGTTAFAAGRRGQPEPLLAVPRFGKAGARQRRGRGFTLIELLVALAAMALLAIMSWRGLDGMVRTQESTRTQGEQQTVLQTVLAQWNADLNALMPLEGQQVLDWDGQVLRLTRKSSGPLDQGAWVVAWSRRNVEGRFQWVRWQSLPLRSISEWTEAWAQAAQWGRNPSSDQMRRETVLLPLDLWRVYYYRSNAWSNPLSSDGGTTNTGNPSAAEPRNLPNVPDGIRIELTLPEGRPMNGVLTLDWVNPLRSNNRT
;
A
#
# COMPACT_ATOMS: atom_id res chain seq x y z
N MET A 1 2.67 52.57 7.42
CA MET A 1 3.24 52.53 8.78
C MET A 1 3.90 51.17 8.96
N ALA A 2 5.18 51.12 9.31
CA ALA A 2 6.03 49.93 9.44
C ALA A 2 7.43 50.36 9.98
N PRO A 3 8.34 49.43 10.32
CA PRO A 3 8.24 48.29 11.24
C PRO A 3 8.95 48.68 12.58
N PRO A 4 9.95 48.00 13.24
CA PRO A 4 10.96 47.00 12.79
C PRO A 4 11.22 45.76 13.71
N GLU A 5 12.02 44.80 13.19
CA GLU A 5 13.11 44.01 13.86
C GLU A 5 12.89 43.17 15.16
N SER A 6 13.74 42.20 15.55
CA SER A 6 15.08 41.72 15.10
C SER A 6 15.32 40.21 15.37
N LEU A 7 16.38 39.64 14.79
CA LEU A 7 16.90 38.28 15.06
C LEU A 7 17.52 38.13 16.47
N ARG A 8 17.52 36.91 17.04
CA ARG A 8 18.61 36.38 17.90
C ARG A 8 18.86 34.88 17.67
N ALA A 9 20.11 34.46 17.89
CA ALA A 9 20.61 33.08 17.83
C ALA A 9 21.42 32.75 19.12
N PHE A 10 22.34 31.75 19.07
CA PHE A 10 23.20 31.21 20.16
C PHE A 10 22.51 30.22 21.13
N PRO A 11 23.25 29.33 21.83
CA PRO A 11 24.50 28.64 21.44
C PRO A 11 24.58 27.13 21.87
N PRO A 12 25.59 26.37 21.39
CA PRO A 12 25.97 25.09 22.00
C PRO A 12 26.77 25.22 23.32
N ARG A 13 26.76 24.15 24.13
CA ARG A 13 27.64 23.89 25.31
C ARG A 13 28.19 22.46 25.15
N GLY A 14 29.41 22.07 25.57
CA GLY A 14 30.55 22.76 26.19
C GLY A 14 31.81 21.85 26.09
N THR A 15 33.07 22.34 26.20
CA THR A 15 33.92 22.31 27.43
C THR A 15 33.99 20.94 28.14
N THR A 16 35.13 20.34 28.53
CA THR A 16 36.54 20.80 28.75
C THR A 16 37.46 19.55 28.92
N ALA A 17 38.79 19.51 29.18
CA ALA A 17 39.88 20.50 29.43
C ALA A 17 41.29 19.82 29.34
N PHE A 18 42.35 20.61 29.05
CA PHE A 18 43.75 20.47 29.54
C PHE A 18 44.60 19.23 29.11
N ALA A 19 45.95 19.24 29.11
CA ALA A 19 46.96 20.27 29.48
C ALA A 19 48.21 20.30 28.55
N ALA A 20 49.04 21.33 28.69
CA ALA A 20 50.40 21.46 28.14
C ALA A 20 51.42 20.51 28.85
N GLY A 21 52.65 20.26 28.36
CA GLY A 21 53.38 20.77 27.19
C GLY A 21 54.91 20.77 27.45
N ARG A 22 55.63 21.79 26.92
CA ARG A 22 57.09 22.11 27.09
C ARG A 22 58.06 21.50 26.04
N ARG A 23 59.05 22.31 25.63
CA ARG A 23 60.12 22.01 24.64
C ARG A 23 61.40 21.51 25.34
N GLY A 24 62.29 20.81 24.62
CA GLY A 24 63.67 20.51 25.05
C GLY A 24 64.53 19.83 23.99
N GLN A 25 65.70 20.39 23.70
CA GLN A 25 66.83 19.91 22.86
C GLN A 25 68.11 19.94 23.74
N PRO A 26 69.32 19.48 23.32
CA PRO A 26 69.74 18.42 22.38
C PRO A 26 70.91 17.54 22.94
N GLU A 27 71.71 16.88 22.07
CA GLU A 27 73.10 16.37 22.29
C GLU A 27 73.33 15.11 23.21
N PRO A 28 74.52 14.44 23.21
CA PRO A 28 75.03 13.67 22.06
C PRO A 28 75.69 12.29 22.38
N LEU A 29 76.09 11.58 21.31
CA LEU A 29 77.07 10.47 21.16
C LEU A 29 77.94 10.04 22.37
N LEU A 30 77.92 8.73 22.73
CA LEU A 30 79.02 7.76 22.47
C LEU A 30 78.79 6.34 23.04
N ALA A 31 79.73 5.43 22.68
CA ALA A 31 80.04 4.11 23.26
C ALA A 31 79.10 2.91 22.98
N VAL A 32 79.70 1.86 22.40
CA VAL A 32 79.13 0.51 22.21
C VAL A 32 80.00 -0.48 22.99
N PRO A 33 79.40 -1.49 23.65
CA PRO A 33 79.93 -2.85 23.49
C PRO A 33 78.94 -3.82 22.83
N ARG A 34 79.49 -4.79 22.10
CA ARG A 34 78.77 -6.00 21.66
C ARG A 34 78.55 -6.94 22.86
N PHE A 35 77.55 -7.81 22.79
CA PHE A 35 77.72 -9.28 22.60
C PHE A 35 76.36 -10.00 22.67
N GLY A 36 76.29 -11.22 22.12
CA GLY A 36 75.08 -12.07 22.18
C GLY A 36 74.63 -12.63 20.82
N LYS A 37 75.29 -13.69 20.33
CA LYS A 37 74.79 -14.45 19.17
C LYS A 37 73.63 -15.36 19.58
N ALA A 38 72.41 -14.83 19.65
CA ALA A 38 71.21 -15.67 19.67
C ALA A 38 71.05 -16.32 18.27
N GLY A 39 71.15 -17.65 18.20
CA GLY A 39 71.15 -18.38 16.94
C GLY A 39 69.80 -18.31 16.24
N ALA A 40 69.69 -17.47 15.20
CA ALA A 40 68.56 -17.52 14.28
C ALA A 40 68.54 -18.91 13.61
N ARG A 41 67.61 -19.78 14.03
CA ARG A 41 67.26 -20.99 13.28
C ARG A 41 66.80 -20.54 11.90
N GLN A 42 67.68 -20.64 10.91
CA GLN A 42 67.31 -20.50 9.51
C GLN A 42 66.17 -21.47 9.24
N ARG A 43 64.95 -20.93 9.05
CA ARG A 43 63.86 -21.69 8.46
C ARG A 43 64.37 -22.10 7.08
N ARG A 44 64.73 -23.38 6.91
CA ARG A 44 65.10 -23.93 5.61
C ARG A 44 63.99 -23.55 4.63
N GLY A 45 64.31 -22.71 3.66
CA GLY A 45 63.37 -22.31 2.62
C GLY A 45 62.96 -23.56 1.87
N ARG A 46 61.76 -24.09 2.18
CA ARG A 46 61.14 -25.13 1.37
C ARG A 46 60.88 -24.46 0.02
N GLY A 47 61.56 -24.95 -1.02
CA GLY A 47 61.49 -24.34 -2.35
C GLY A 47 60.04 -24.25 -2.79
N PHE A 48 59.58 -23.06 -3.14
CA PHE A 48 58.19 -22.75 -3.48
C PHE A 48 57.82 -23.53 -4.76
N THR A 49 57.23 -24.71 -4.60
CA THR A 49 57.03 -25.60 -5.74
C THR A 49 55.89 -25.09 -6.62
N LEU A 50 55.99 -25.32 -7.94
CA LEU A 50 54.92 -24.98 -8.89
C LEU A 50 53.57 -25.59 -8.48
N ILE A 51 53.61 -26.80 -7.92
CA ILE A 51 52.45 -27.55 -7.41
C ILE A 51 51.81 -26.84 -6.22
N GLU A 52 52.60 -26.33 -5.27
CA GLU A 52 52.14 -25.65 -4.07
C GLU A 52 51.49 -24.29 -4.40
N LEU A 53 52.04 -23.58 -5.40
CA LEU A 53 51.40 -22.43 -6.04
C LEU A 53 50.06 -22.80 -6.72
N LEU A 54 50.05 -23.86 -7.56
CA LEU A 54 48.86 -24.30 -8.27
C LEU A 54 47.73 -24.73 -7.32
N VAL A 55 48.05 -25.44 -6.25
CA VAL A 55 47.08 -25.85 -5.22
C VAL A 55 46.54 -24.64 -4.46
N ALA A 56 47.40 -23.69 -4.06
CA ALA A 56 46.96 -22.47 -3.39
C ALA A 56 46.05 -21.60 -4.29
N LEU A 57 46.40 -21.47 -5.58
CA LEU A 57 45.64 -20.69 -6.54
C LEU A 57 44.31 -21.38 -6.92
N ALA A 58 44.30 -22.71 -7.06
CA ALA A 58 43.07 -23.49 -7.24
C ALA A 58 42.14 -23.40 -6.03
N ALA A 59 42.67 -23.48 -4.80
CA ALA A 59 41.90 -23.31 -3.58
C ALA A 59 41.29 -21.90 -3.48
N MET A 60 42.08 -20.85 -3.77
CA MET A 60 41.57 -19.47 -3.80
C MET A 60 40.54 -19.25 -4.92
N ALA A 61 40.70 -19.87 -6.10
CA ALA A 61 39.72 -19.81 -7.18
C ALA A 61 38.38 -20.47 -6.79
N LEU A 62 38.42 -21.65 -6.15
CA LEU A 62 37.22 -22.32 -5.63
C LEU A 62 36.50 -21.46 -4.58
N LEU A 63 37.24 -20.87 -3.64
CA LEU A 63 36.69 -19.95 -2.64
C LEU A 63 36.09 -18.69 -3.27
N ALA A 64 36.72 -18.12 -4.30
CA ALA A 64 36.18 -16.97 -5.02
C ALA A 64 34.87 -17.30 -5.76
N ILE A 65 34.80 -18.45 -6.44
CA ILE A 65 33.59 -18.93 -7.12
C ILE A 65 32.46 -19.19 -6.12
N MET A 66 32.75 -19.82 -4.98
CA MET A 66 31.76 -20.05 -3.92
C MET A 66 31.28 -18.74 -3.28
N SER A 67 32.19 -17.80 -3.01
CA SER A 67 31.88 -16.47 -2.45
C SER A 67 30.93 -15.68 -3.36
N TRP A 68 31.25 -15.58 -4.66
CA TRP A 68 30.40 -14.88 -5.61
C TRP A 68 29.00 -15.51 -5.72
N ARG A 69 28.92 -16.84 -5.81
CA ARG A 69 27.62 -17.55 -5.89
C ARG A 69 26.81 -17.47 -4.59
N GLY A 70 27.46 -17.33 -3.43
CA GLY A 70 26.81 -17.06 -2.15
C GLY A 70 26.17 -15.67 -2.11
N LEU A 71 26.89 -14.65 -2.59
CA LEU A 71 26.39 -13.27 -2.70
C LEU A 71 25.22 -13.18 -3.70
N ASP A 72 25.37 -13.75 -4.91
CA ASP A 72 24.30 -13.82 -5.92
C ASP A 72 23.02 -14.47 -5.37
N GLY A 73 23.18 -15.53 -4.57
CA GLY A 73 22.07 -16.23 -3.91
C GLY A 73 21.37 -15.33 -2.89
N MET A 74 22.13 -14.69 -2.00
CA MET A 74 21.58 -13.82 -0.96
C MET A 74 20.85 -12.61 -1.53
N VAL A 75 21.41 -11.95 -2.55
CA VAL A 75 20.77 -10.83 -3.26
C VAL A 75 19.45 -11.27 -3.90
N ARG A 76 19.44 -12.41 -4.59
CA ARG A 76 18.22 -12.95 -5.22
C ARG A 76 17.12 -13.30 -4.20
N THR A 77 17.51 -13.81 -3.03
CA THR A 77 16.57 -14.10 -1.94
C THR A 77 15.99 -12.81 -1.36
N GLN A 78 16.82 -11.80 -1.09
CA GLN A 78 16.35 -10.49 -0.61
C GLN A 78 15.37 -9.85 -1.59
N GLU A 79 15.69 -9.85 -2.88
CA GLU A 79 14.84 -9.27 -3.93
C GLU A 79 13.48 -9.97 -4.04
N SER A 80 13.47 -11.31 -3.91
CA SER A 80 12.23 -12.10 -3.85
C SER A 80 11.38 -11.76 -2.62
N THR A 81 11.97 -11.75 -1.42
CA THR A 81 11.26 -11.40 -0.18
C THR A 81 10.72 -9.97 -0.22
N ARG A 82 11.49 -9.02 -0.76
CA ARG A 82 11.08 -7.64 -0.96
C ARG A 82 9.87 -7.53 -1.89
N THR A 83 9.93 -8.17 -3.05
CA THR A 83 8.85 -8.18 -4.05
C THR A 83 7.54 -8.76 -3.50
N GLN A 84 7.62 -9.71 -2.56
CA GLN A 84 6.45 -10.27 -1.86
C GLN A 84 5.84 -9.26 -0.88
N GLY A 85 6.66 -8.60 -0.04
CA GLY A 85 6.20 -7.58 0.91
C GLY A 85 5.60 -6.34 0.24
N GLU A 86 6.17 -5.89 -0.87
CA GLU A 86 5.62 -4.78 -1.67
C GLU A 86 4.23 -5.12 -2.23
N GLN A 87 4.03 -6.34 -2.76
CA GLN A 87 2.71 -6.78 -3.26
C GLN A 87 1.66 -6.93 -2.14
N GLN A 88 2.05 -7.43 -0.96
CA GLN A 88 1.17 -7.49 0.21
C GLN A 88 0.73 -6.10 0.66
N THR A 89 1.65 -5.12 0.64
CA THR A 89 1.36 -3.72 0.97
C THR A 89 0.34 -3.11 0.00
N VAL A 90 0.46 -3.40 -1.30
CA VAL A 90 -0.52 -2.95 -2.31
C VAL A 90 -1.90 -3.56 -2.04
N LEU A 91 -2.02 -4.87 -1.81
CA LEU A 91 -3.31 -5.50 -1.50
C LEU A 91 -3.96 -4.88 -0.25
N GLN A 92 -3.19 -4.70 0.84
CA GLN A 92 -3.69 -4.07 2.06
C GLN A 92 -4.17 -2.64 1.83
N THR A 93 -3.44 -1.85 1.04
CA THR A 93 -3.82 -0.47 0.66
C THR A 93 -5.13 -0.46 -0.14
N VAL A 94 -5.29 -1.38 -1.09
CA VAL A 94 -6.49 -1.48 -1.93
C VAL A 94 -7.73 -1.91 -1.12
N LEU A 95 -7.59 -2.87 -0.21
CA LEU A 95 -8.68 -3.30 0.68
C LEU A 95 -9.03 -2.20 1.71
N ALA A 96 -8.03 -1.44 2.19
CA ALA A 96 -8.26 -0.28 3.04
C ALA A 96 -9.01 0.84 2.29
N GLN A 97 -8.68 1.10 1.02
CA GLN A 97 -9.39 2.06 0.16
C GLN A 97 -10.85 1.63 -0.09
N TRP A 98 -11.09 0.35 -0.36
CA TRP A 98 -12.45 -0.22 -0.44
C TRP A 98 -13.25 0.02 0.84
N ASN A 99 -12.68 -0.34 1.99
CA ASN A 99 -13.31 -0.14 3.30
C ASN A 99 -13.54 1.36 3.59
N ALA A 100 -12.62 2.24 3.19
CA ALA A 100 -12.75 3.69 3.36
C ALA A 100 -13.86 4.30 2.49
N ASP A 101 -14.10 3.78 1.27
CA ASP A 101 -15.23 4.21 0.44
C ASP A 101 -16.58 3.81 1.05
N LEU A 102 -16.68 2.57 1.59
CA LEU A 102 -17.91 2.10 2.25
C LEU A 102 -18.17 2.79 3.59
N ASN A 103 -17.15 3.01 4.42
CA ASN A 103 -17.30 3.75 5.68
C ASN A 103 -17.63 5.24 5.48
N ALA A 104 -17.36 5.78 4.29
CA ALA A 104 -17.70 7.15 3.92
C ALA A 104 -19.08 7.31 3.26
N LEU A 105 -19.88 6.24 3.12
CA LEU A 105 -21.23 6.28 2.50
C LEU A 105 -22.08 7.43 3.06
N MET A 106 -22.70 8.18 2.15
CA MET A 106 -23.43 9.40 2.45
C MET A 106 -24.85 9.32 1.87
N PRO A 107 -25.86 8.98 2.68
CA PRO A 107 -27.25 9.04 2.25
C PRO A 107 -27.65 10.46 1.84
N LEU A 108 -28.08 10.63 0.59
CA LEU A 108 -28.71 11.84 0.07
C LEU A 108 -30.22 11.62 0.02
N GLU A 109 -30.99 12.66 0.35
CA GLU A 109 -32.44 12.58 0.39
C GLU A 109 -33.00 12.35 -1.02
N GLY A 110 -33.78 11.26 -1.18
CA GLY A 110 -34.37 10.86 -2.47
C GLY A 110 -33.40 10.24 -3.49
N GLN A 111 -32.12 10.00 -3.16
CA GLN A 111 -31.12 9.47 -4.10
C GLN A 111 -30.55 8.10 -3.71
N GLN A 112 -30.01 7.38 -4.69
CA GLN A 112 -29.34 6.10 -4.45
C GLN A 112 -27.99 6.32 -3.76
N VAL A 113 -27.79 5.64 -2.61
CA VAL A 113 -26.53 5.69 -1.86
C VAL A 113 -25.55 4.62 -2.34
N LEU A 114 -26.09 3.49 -2.79
CA LEU A 114 -25.37 2.30 -3.21
C LEU A 114 -26.17 1.56 -4.28
N ASP A 115 -25.52 1.10 -5.35
CA ASP A 115 -26.15 0.33 -6.43
C ASP A 115 -25.16 -0.66 -7.07
N TRP A 116 -25.61 -1.87 -7.36
CA TRP A 116 -24.84 -2.93 -8.03
C TRP A 116 -25.58 -3.38 -9.28
N ASP A 117 -25.02 -3.12 -10.46
CA ASP A 117 -25.65 -3.47 -11.75
C ASP A 117 -25.22 -4.85 -12.31
N GLY A 118 -24.40 -5.59 -11.56
CA GLY A 118 -23.76 -6.84 -12.00
C GLY A 118 -22.33 -6.69 -12.53
N GLN A 119 -21.86 -5.47 -12.81
CA GLN A 119 -20.52 -5.16 -13.31
C GLN A 119 -19.83 -3.99 -12.58
N VAL A 120 -20.63 -3.11 -11.98
CA VAL A 120 -20.21 -1.86 -11.34
C VAL A 120 -20.89 -1.75 -9.98
N LEU A 121 -20.11 -1.54 -8.92
CA LEU A 121 -20.65 -1.05 -7.65
C LEU A 121 -20.49 0.46 -7.64
N ARG A 122 -21.61 1.19 -7.63
CA ARG A 122 -21.68 2.64 -7.54
C ARG A 122 -22.04 3.03 -6.11
N LEU A 123 -21.37 4.03 -5.56
CA LEU A 123 -21.60 4.49 -4.19
C LEU A 123 -21.47 6.01 -4.08
N THR A 124 -22.37 6.62 -3.32
CA THR A 124 -22.36 8.05 -2.97
C THR A 124 -21.73 8.19 -1.59
N ARG A 125 -20.63 8.94 -1.48
CA ARG A 125 -19.84 9.08 -0.25
C ARG A 125 -19.42 10.51 0.05
N LYS A 126 -19.02 10.77 1.29
CA LYS A 126 -18.39 12.03 1.71
C LYS A 126 -17.01 12.19 1.08
N SER A 127 -16.67 13.40 0.66
CA SER A 127 -15.28 13.78 0.33
C SER A 127 -14.34 13.43 1.51
N SER A 128 -13.21 12.77 1.22
CA SER A 128 -12.14 12.60 2.22
C SER A 128 -10.99 13.55 1.91
N GLY A 129 -11.00 14.72 2.55
CA GLY A 129 -9.94 15.70 2.51
C GLY A 129 -10.02 16.65 3.72
N PRO A 130 -9.00 17.51 3.94
CA PRO A 130 -8.99 18.46 5.06
C PRO A 130 -10.09 19.54 5.00
N LEU A 131 -10.64 19.76 3.80
CA LEU A 131 -11.82 20.56 3.54
C LEU A 131 -12.92 19.62 3.04
N ASP A 132 -14.12 19.75 3.59
CA ASP A 132 -15.29 19.11 2.98
C ASP A 132 -15.59 19.80 1.65
N GLN A 133 -15.71 18.99 0.59
CA GLN A 133 -15.95 19.44 -0.78
C GLN A 133 -17.32 19.00 -1.28
N GLY A 134 -18.15 18.39 -0.41
CA GLY A 134 -19.44 17.82 -0.75
C GLY A 134 -19.38 16.30 -0.97
N ALA A 135 -20.42 15.78 -1.62
CA ALA A 135 -20.52 14.36 -1.95
C ALA A 135 -19.66 14.03 -3.19
N TRP A 136 -19.10 12.82 -3.23
CA TRP A 136 -18.47 12.21 -4.40
C TRP A 136 -19.25 10.95 -4.79
N VAL A 137 -19.41 10.70 -6.08
CA VAL A 137 -19.77 9.38 -6.59
C VAL A 137 -18.47 8.63 -6.87
N VAL A 138 -18.36 7.43 -6.31
CA VAL A 138 -17.26 6.49 -6.57
C VAL A 138 -17.85 5.24 -7.21
N ALA A 139 -17.08 4.64 -8.11
CA ALA A 139 -17.44 3.39 -8.77
C ALA A 139 -16.29 2.40 -8.69
N TRP A 140 -16.62 1.14 -8.48
CA TRP A 140 -15.68 0.01 -8.52
C TRP A 140 -16.11 -0.95 -9.62
N SER A 141 -15.16 -1.48 -10.39
CA SER A 141 -15.43 -2.44 -11.45
C SER A 141 -14.28 -3.43 -11.64
N ARG A 142 -14.59 -4.63 -12.16
CA ARG A 142 -13.58 -5.56 -12.69
C ARG A 142 -13.58 -5.43 -14.21
N ARG A 143 -12.57 -4.77 -14.77
CA ARG A 143 -12.49 -4.46 -16.20
C ARG A 143 -11.22 -4.99 -16.85
N ASN A 144 -11.29 -5.22 -18.16
CA ASN A 144 -10.11 -5.45 -18.96
C ASN A 144 -9.41 -4.11 -19.22
N VAL A 145 -8.14 -4.02 -18.85
CA VAL A 145 -7.24 -2.88 -19.08
C VAL A 145 -5.95 -3.46 -19.66
N GLU A 146 -5.56 -3.01 -20.86
CA GLU A 146 -4.38 -3.50 -21.58
C GLU A 146 -4.32 -5.04 -21.72
N GLY A 147 -5.45 -5.68 -21.99
CA GLY A 147 -5.54 -7.14 -22.18
C GLY A 147 -5.58 -7.94 -20.87
N ARG A 148 -5.57 -7.30 -19.69
CA ARG A 148 -5.56 -7.95 -18.38
C ARG A 148 -6.79 -7.53 -17.57
N PHE A 149 -7.43 -8.47 -16.87
CA PHE A 149 -8.49 -8.10 -15.93
C PHE A 149 -7.88 -7.47 -14.67
N GLN A 150 -8.35 -6.27 -14.34
CA GLN A 150 -7.94 -5.47 -13.19
C GLN A 150 -9.18 -5.15 -12.36
N TRP A 151 -9.02 -5.09 -11.04
CA TRP A 151 -9.91 -4.30 -10.20
C TRP A 151 -9.54 -2.83 -10.37
N VAL A 152 -10.54 -2.02 -10.71
CA VAL A 152 -10.40 -0.60 -11.01
C VAL A 152 -11.40 0.21 -10.21
N ARG A 153 -11.01 1.43 -9.84
CA ARG A 153 -11.84 2.40 -9.12
C ARG A 153 -11.91 3.69 -9.92
N TRP A 154 -13.08 4.33 -9.93
CA TRP A 154 -13.31 5.63 -10.54
C TRP A 154 -13.97 6.57 -9.53
N GLN A 155 -13.75 7.87 -9.71
CA GLN A 155 -14.36 8.90 -8.87
C GLN A 155 -14.82 10.11 -9.70
N SER A 156 -15.92 10.71 -9.28
CA SER A 156 -16.44 11.96 -9.86
C SER A 156 -15.56 13.16 -9.47
N LEU A 157 -15.90 14.33 -10.03
CA LEU A 157 -15.53 15.60 -9.39
C LEU A 157 -16.38 15.80 -8.11
N PRO A 158 -16.01 16.74 -7.22
CA PRO A 158 -16.84 17.09 -6.07
C PRO A 158 -18.22 17.63 -6.50
N LEU A 159 -19.28 17.10 -5.90
CA LEU A 159 -20.67 17.35 -6.30
C LEU A 159 -21.32 18.34 -5.33
N ARG A 160 -21.99 19.37 -5.88
CA ARG A 160 -22.66 20.43 -5.13
C ARG A 160 -24.18 20.50 -5.41
N SER A 161 -24.64 19.78 -6.43
CA SER A 161 -26.03 19.77 -6.91
C SER A 161 -26.50 18.37 -7.28
N ILE A 162 -27.82 18.19 -7.33
CA ILE A 162 -28.47 16.92 -7.72
C ILE A 162 -28.25 16.62 -9.21
N SER A 163 -28.13 17.64 -10.06
CA SER A 163 -27.78 17.50 -11.48
C SER A 163 -26.38 16.92 -11.67
N GLU A 164 -25.36 17.49 -11.02
CA GLU A 164 -23.99 16.94 -11.06
C GLU A 164 -23.95 15.51 -10.52
N TRP A 165 -24.70 15.20 -9.44
CA TRP A 165 -24.81 13.84 -8.92
C TRP A 165 -25.42 12.88 -9.94
N THR A 166 -26.49 13.28 -10.62
CA THR A 166 -27.19 12.45 -11.62
C THR A 166 -26.27 12.15 -12.81
N GLU A 167 -25.57 13.18 -13.30
CA GLU A 167 -24.56 13.05 -14.35
C GLU A 167 -23.40 12.13 -13.93
N ALA A 168 -22.90 12.28 -12.69
CA ALA A 168 -21.83 11.44 -12.15
C ALA A 168 -22.26 9.98 -11.96
N TRP A 169 -23.50 9.74 -11.53
CA TRP A 169 -24.08 8.40 -11.36
C TRP A 169 -24.29 7.66 -12.69
N ALA A 170 -24.59 8.41 -13.75
CA ALA A 170 -24.64 7.90 -15.13
C ALA A 170 -23.23 7.66 -15.70
N GLN A 171 -22.30 8.61 -15.54
CA GLN A 171 -20.89 8.46 -15.94
C GLN A 171 -20.23 7.24 -15.30
N ALA A 172 -20.52 6.97 -14.02
CA ALA A 172 -20.05 5.80 -13.29
C ALA A 172 -20.50 4.47 -13.93
N ALA A 173 -21.77 4.37 -14.36
CA ALA A 173 -22.29 3.16 -15.02
C ALA A 173 -21.69 2.99 -16.43
N GLN A 174 -21.53 4.08 -17.19
CA GLN A 174 -20.90 4.04 -18.50
C GLN A 174 -19.43 3.62 -18.40
N TRP A 175 -18.67 4.23 -17.48
CA TRP A 175 -17.25 3.94 -17.23
C TRP A 175 -16.98 2.46 -16.94
N GLY A 176 -17.87 1.79 -16.21
CA GLY A 176 -17.75 0.38 -15.88
C GLY A 176 -17.95 -0.58 -17.07
N ARG A 177 -18.55 -0.09 -18.16
CA ARG A 177 -18.88 -0.90 -19.36
C ARG A 177 -18.00 -0.55 -20.56
N ASN A 178 -17.90 0.74 -20.89
CA ASN A 178 -17.07 1.27 -21.97
C ASN A 178 -16.73 2.75 -21.68
N PRO A 179 -15.58 3.04 -21.07
CA PRO A 179 -15.24 4.40 -20.63
C PRO A 179 -14.82 5.32 -21.78
N SER A 180 -15.15 6.60 -21.65
CA SER A 180 -14.49 7.65 -22.43
C SER A 180 -13.05 7.91 -21.92
N SER A 181 -12.22 8.54 -22.74
CA SER A 181 -10.88 9.02 -22.34
C SER A 181 -10.93 9.95 -21.12
N ASP A 182 -12.00 10.75 -20.98
CA ASP A 182 -12.26 11.62 -19.83
C ASP A 182 -12.61 10.84 -18.56
N GLN A 183 -13.31 9.72 -18.69
CA GLN A 183 -13.57 8.81 -17.58
C GLN A 183 -12.32 8.02 -17.19
N MET A 184 -11.49 7.59 -18.17
CA MET A 184 -10.18 6.97 -17.89
C MET A 184 -9.24 7.90 -17.11
N ARG A 185 -9.26 9.22 -17.35
CA ARG A 185 -8.47 10.19 -16.56
C ARG A 185 -8.87 10.30 -15.08
N ARG A 186 -9.99 9.67 -14.67
CA ARG A 186 -10.42 9.54 -13.26
C ARG A 186 -10.44 8.09 -12.77
N GLU A 187 -9.94 7.16 -13.58
CA GLU A 187 -9.75 5.75 -13.23
C GLU A 187 -8.43 5.57 -12.46
N THR A 188 -8.44 4.68 -11.49
CA THR A 188 -7.25 4.18 -10.79
C THR A 188 -7.23 2.68 -10.95
N VAL A 189 -6.17 2.16 -11.57
CA VAL A 189 -5.92 0.71 -11.69
C VAL A 189 -5.26 0.23 -10.40
N LEU A 190 -5.82 -0.81 -9.78
CA LEU A 190 -5.47 -1.18 -8.40
C LEU A 190 -4.69 -2.49 -8.32
N LEU A 191 -5.28 -3.60 -8.77
CA LEU A 191 -4.65 -4.93 -8.79
C LEU A 191 -5.27 -5.86 -9.83
N PRO A 192 -4.53 -6.86 -10.36
CA PRO A 192 -5.10 -7.88 -11.25
C PRO A 192 -6.15 -8.73 -10.55
N LEU A 193 -7.24 -9.05 -11.24
CA LEU A 193 -8.39 -9.73 -10.63
C LEU A 193 -9.17 -10.62 -11.62
N ASP A 194 -9.18 -11.93 -11.37
CA ASP A 194 -9.84 -12.92 -12.23
C ASP A 194 -11.34 -13.04 -11.99
N LEU A 195 -11.80 -12.77 -10.77
CA LEU A 195 -13.23 -12.77 -10.41
C LEU A 195 -13.54 -11.67 -9.40
N TRP A 196 -14.68 -11.03 -9.57
CA TRP A 196 -15.30 -10.21 -8.53
C TRP A 196 -16.75 -10.64 -8.34
N ARG A 197 -17.18 -10.78 -7.09
CA ARG A 197 -18.60 -10.89 -6.73
C ARG A 197 -18.91 -9.94 -5.59
N VAL A 198 -20.17 -9.48 -5.55
CA VAL A 198 -20.73 -8.66 -4.48
C VAL A 198 -21.97 -9.36 -3.93
N TYR A 199 -22.09 -9.43 -2.61
CA TYR A 199 -23.25 -9.93 -1.89
C TYR A 199 -23.67 -8.91 -0.84
N TYR A 200 -24.98 -8.79 -0.60
CA TYR A 200 -25.52 -7.92 0.45
C TYR A 200 -26.09 -8.76 1.60
N TYR A 201 -25.90 -8.28 2.83
CA TYR A 201 -26.60 -8.83 3.99
C TYR A 201 -27.93 -8.09 4.14
N ARG A 202 -29.02 -8.83 3.93
CA ARG A 202 -30.42 -8.37 3.93
C ARG A 202 -31.28 -9.45 4.58
N SER A 203 -32.32 -9.08 5.32
CA SER A 203 -33.31 -10.04 5.83
C SER A 203 -32.70 -11.26 6.58
N ASN A 204 -31.61 -11.02 7.33
CA ASN A 204 -30.78 -12.02 8.03
C ASN A 204 -30.12 -13.11 7.14
N ALA A 205 -29.87 -12.82 5.86
CA ALA A 205 -29.18 -13.70 4.93
C ALA A 205 -28.20 -12.94 4.02
N TRP A 206 -27.23 -13.66 3.46
CA TRP A 206 -26.41 -13.17 2.34
C TRP A 206 -27.13 -13.44 1.02
N SER A 207 -27.41 -12.40 0.24
CA SER A 207 -28.07 -12.51 -1.07
C SER A 207 -27.30 -11.78 -2.17
N ASN A 208 -27.56 -12.16 -3.43
CA ASN A 208 -27.09 -11.40 -4.59
C ASN A 208 -27.86 -10.06 -4.64
N PRO A 209 -27.20 -8.89 -4.79
CA PRO A 209 -27.89 -7.60 -4.79
C PRO A 209 -29.00 -7.44 -5.84
N LEU A 210 -28.89 -8.17 -6.95
CA LEU A 210 -29.85 -8.20 -8.07
C LEU A 210 -31.01 -9.19 -7.85
N SER A 211 -30.96 -10.04 -6.82
CA SER A 211 -32.12 -10.82 -6.42
C SER A 211 -33.13 -9.90 -5.74
N SER A 212 -34.42 -10.06 -6.08
CA SER A 212 -35.52 -9.43 -5.36
C SER A 212 -35.41 -9.75 -3.86
N ASP A 213 -35.33 -8.72 -3.02
CA ASP A 213 -35.50 -8.91 -1.59
C ASP A 213 -36.96 -9.29 -1.32
N GLY A 214 -37.19 -10.20 -0.37
CA GLY A 214 -38.55 -10.65 0.00
C GLY A 214 -39.33 -9.60 0.81
N GLY A 215 -38.69 -8.47 1.14
CA GLY A 215 -39.31 -7.35 1.84
C GLY A 215 -40.40 -6.68 1.01
N THR A 216 -41.61 -6.63 1.57
CA THR A 216 -42.83 -6.06 0.96
C THR A 216 -42.59 -4.68 0.33
N THR A 217 -42.87 -4.55 -0.97
CA THR A 217 -43.09 -3.25 -1.58
C THR A 217 -44.38 -2.66 -1.00
N ASN A 218 -44.27 -1.68 -0.10
CA ASN A 218 -45.42 -0.97 0.49
C ASN A 218 -46.10 -0.04 -0.55
N THR A 219 -46.78 -0.64 -1.51
CA THR A 219 -47.53 0.04 -2.57
C THR A 219 -48.87 0.52 -2.02
N GLY A 220 -48.84 1.62 -1.25
CA GLY A 220 -50.01 2.48 -1.04
C GLY A 220 -50.42 2.76 0.40
N ASN A 221 -49.95 3.87 0.96
CA ASN A 221 -50.83 4.85 1.61
C ASN A 221 -50.15 6.23 1.72
N PRO A 222 -50.70 7.34 1.20
CA PRO A 222 -50.04 8.65 1.21
C PRO A 222 -50.27 9.45 2.51
N SER A 223 -50.52 8.78 3.65
CA SER A 223 -51.02 9.46 4.87
C SER A 223 -50.62 8.75 6.18
N ALA A 224 -49.31 8.55 6.38
CA ALA A 224 -48.71 8.40 7.70
C ALA A 224 -47.26 8.90 7.67
N ALA A 225 -46.79 9.52 8.75
CA ALA A 225 -45.39 9.93 8.90
C ALA A 225 -44.54 8.74 9.40
N GLU A 226 -44.48 7.67 8.61
CA GLU A 226 -43.59 6.53 8.89
C GLU A 226 -42.11 6.95 8.81
N PRO A 227 -41.21 6.31 9.59
CA PRO A 227 -39.80 6.70 9.63
C PRO A 227 -39.16 6.60 8.25
N ARG A 228 -38.53 7.70 7.83
CA ARG A 228 -37.84 7.86 6.53
C ARG A 228 -37.03 6.61 6.18
N ASN A 229 -37.50 5.83 5.22
CA ASN A 229 -36.76 4.68 4.69
C ASN A 229 -35.40 5.15 4.15
N LEU A 230 -34.31 4.84 4.88
CA LEU A 230 -32.96 5.15 4.44
C LEU A 230 -32.71 4.45 3.09
N PRO A 231 -32.29 5.16 2.02
CA PRO A 231 -32.32 4.61 0.66
C PRO A 231 -31.37 3.41 0.44
N ASN A 232 -31.93 2.21 0.64
CA ASN A 232 -31.46 0.89 0.17
C ASN A 232 -29.99 0.52 0.46
N VAL A 233 -29.38 1.05 1.53
CA VAL A 233 -28.08 0.55 2.02
C VAL A 233 -28.31 -0.75 2.81
N PRO A 234 -27.66 -1.87 2.46
CA PRO A 234 -27.80 -3.13 3.19
C PRO A 234 -27.19 -3.06 4.60
N ASP A 235 -27.46 -4.06 5.43
CA ASP A 235 -26.90 -4.17 6.79
C ASP A 235 -25.41 -4.57 6.75
N GLY A 236 -24.96 -5.14 5.64
CA GLY A 236 -23.55 -5.46 5.36
C GLY A 236 -23.31 -5.76 3.88
N ILE A 237 -22.04 -5.78 3.47
CA ILE A 237 -21.60 -6.04 2.09
C ILE A 237 -20.43 -7.02 2.15
N ARG A 238 -20.51 -8.11 1.42
CA ARG A 238 -19.42 -9.07 1.21
C ARG A 238 -18.91 -8.94 -0.22
N ILE A 239 -17.60 -8.98 -0.40
CA ILE A 239 -16.98 -9.23 -1.69
C ILE A 239 -16.19 -10.53 -1.69
N GLU A 240 -16.23 -11.22 -2.83
CA GLU A 240 -15.31 -12.30 -3.16
C GLU A 240 -14.42 -11.83 -4.30
N LEU A 241 -13.10 -11.99 -4.13
CA LEU A 241 -12.06 -11.57 -5.06
C LEU A 241 -11.18 -12.79 -5.39
N THR A 242 -11.15 -13.24 -6.65
CA THR A 242 -10.17 -14.26 -7.08
C THR A 242 -8.95 -13.56 -7.66
N LEU A 243 -7.82 -13.67 -6.98
CA LEU A 243 -6.52 -13.16 -7.41
C LEU A 243 -5.83 -14.18 -8.35
N PRO A 244 -5.27 -13.72 -9.48
CA PRO A 244 -4.66 -14.61 -10.48
C PRO A 244 -3.43 -15.35 -9.97
N GLU A 245 -3.17 -16.51 -10.59
CA GLU A 245 -1.99 -17.33 -10.33
C GLU A 245 -0.67 -16.67 -10.79
N GLY A 246 0.46 -17.26 -10.37
CA GLY A 246 1.79 -16.72 -10.69
C GLY A 246 2.21 -15.51 -9.83
N ARG A 247 1.42 -15.14 -8.81
CA ARG A 247 1.76 -14.13 -7.79
C ARG A 247 1.86 -14.77 -6.40
N PRO A 248 2.63 -14.17 -5.47
CA PRO A 248 2.71 -14.64 -4.07
C PRO A 248 1.40 -14.45 -3.28
N MET A 249 0.42 -13.75 -3.86
CA MET A 249 -0.96 -13.71 -3.37
C MET A 249 -1.89 -14.07 -4.53
N ASN A 250 -2.49 -15.26 -4.45
CA ASN A 250 -3.37 -15.86 -5.45
C ASN A 250 -4.55 -16.57 -4.74
N GLY A 251 -5.57 -16.95 -5.50
CA GLY A 251 -6.75 -17.65 -4.97
C GLY A 251 -7.86 -16.71 -4.48
N VAL A 252 -8.80 -17.23 -3.68
CA VAL A 252 -10.02 -16.50 -3.28
C VAL A 252 -9.83 -15.78 -1.95
N LEU A 253 -10.09 -14.48 -1.94
CA LEU A 253 -10.20 -13.63 -0.77
C LEU A 253 -11.67 -13.21 -0.57
N THR A 254 -12.19 -13.41 0.64
CA THR A 254 -13.50 -12.87 1.06
C THR A 254 -13.28 -11.71 2.03
N LEU A 255 -13.98 -10.59 1.81
CA LEU A 255 -13.98 -9.45 2.73
C LEU A 255 -15.42 -9.03 3.05
N ASP A 256 -15.74 -8.96 4.34
CA ASP A 256 -17.04 -8.53 4.86
C ASP A 256 -16.94 -7.12 5.46
N TRP A 257 -17.91 -6.28 5.13
CA TRP A 257 -18.16 -4.96 5.71
C TRP A 257 -19.53 -4.94 6.37
N VAL A 258 -19.64 -4.26 7.51
CA VAL A 258 -20.88 -4.11 8.30
C VAL A 258 -21.25 -2.64 8.35
N ASN A 259 -22.53 -2.33 8.16
CA ASN A 259 -23.01 -0.95 8.04
C ASN A 259 -23.03 -0.21 9.40
N PRO A 260 -22.15 0.79 9.62
CA PRO A 260 -22.06 1.50 10.91
C PRO A 260 -23.26 2.44 11.15
N LEU A 261 -24.06 2.73 10.12
CA LEU A 261 -25.29 3.52 10.26
C LEU A 261 -26.46 2.68 10.80
N ARG A 262 -26.32 1.34 10.86
CA ARG A 262 -27.34 0.41 11.40
C ARG A 262 -27.05 -0.03 12.82
N SER A 263 -25.78 -0.17 13.21
CA SER A 263 -25.40 -0.59 14.58
C SER A 263 -25.92 0.36 15.66
N ASN A 264 -25.94 1.66 15.36
CA ASN A 264 -26.21 2.71 16.34
C ASN A 264 -27.71 2.89 16.65
N ASN A 265 -28.59 2.14 15.97
CA ASN A 265 -30.05 2.22 16.12
C ASN A 265 -30.63 0.96 16.80
N ARG A 266 -29.81 0.16 17.51
CA ARG A 266 -30.24 -1.00 18.31
C ARG A 266 -29.96 -0.77 19.79
N THR A 267 -30.74 0.12 20.40
CA THR A 267 -30.81 0.40 21.85
C THR A 267 -32.25 0.62 22.25
#